data_AF-A0A3F2RBE1-F1
#
_entry.id   AF-A0A3F2RBE1-F1
#
_cell.length_a   1.000
_cell.length_b   1.000
_cell.length_c   1.000
_cell.angle_alpha   90.00
_cell.angle_beta   90.00
_cell.angle_gamma   90.00
#
_symmetry.space_group_name_H-M   'P 1'
#
loop_
_entity.id
_entity.type
_entity.pdbx_description
1 polymer ?
#
loop_
_entity_poly.entity_id
_entity_poly.type
_entity_poly.pdbx_seq_one_letter_code
_entity_poly.pdbx_strand_id
1 'polypeptide(L)'
;MGAARELFSEEKMTILTLTKAGLSLRAIDEATNRSRSTCQRVVQLPAKSKRPSRRGSPKKIDEKLQRRIIRFVSTGKMNAAKVKDKLQLTCSLSTVQRAIRSVDWLKYKKCSAAPMLAKRHKEARVQWASAMALMDNYEWCNVVFSDEKKWDLDGPDGMRYSWIDTRRDEEVNMRRHSGVRKRKS
;
A
#
# COMPACT_ATOMS: atom_id res chain seq x y z
N MET A 1 3.92 -36.03 1.70
CA MET A 1 4.40 -36.22 3.09
C MET A 1 4.87 -34.88 3.63
N GLY A 2 4.09 -34.24 4.50
CA GLY A 2 4.46 -32.96 5.13
C GLY A 2 5.62 -33.13 6.12
N ALA A 3 6.36 -32.05 6.39
CA ALA A 3 7.45 -32.08 7.36
C ALA A 3 6.93 -32.38 8.77
N ALA A 4 7.65 -33.24 9.51
CA ALA A 4 7.32 -33.55 10.91
C ALA A 4 7.36 -32.29 11.80
N ARG A 5 6.56 -32.31 12.87
CA ARG A 5 6.44 -31.19 13.83
C ARG A 5 7.79 -30.80 14.40
N GLU A 6 8.04 -29.49 14.48
CA GLU A 6 9.28 -28.96 15.04
C GLU A 6 9.48 -29.36 16.50
N LEU A 7 10.74 -29.37 16.95
CA LEU A 7 11.05 -29.59 18.37
C LEU A 7 10.93 -28.27 19.11
N PHE A 8 10.14 -28.29 20.18
CA PHE A 8 10.06 -27.22 21.15
C PHE A 8 11.38 -27.06 21.91
N SER A 9 11.59 -25.89 22.51
CA SER A 9 12.75 -25.61 23.35
C SER A 9 12.87 -26.59 24.52
N GLU A 10 11.75 -26.91 25.16
CA GLU A 10 11.68 -27.84 26.30
C GLU A 10 12.11 -29.26 25.90
N GLU A 11 11.61 -29.78 24.77
CA GLU A 11 11.99 -31.10 24.25
C GLU A 11 13.49 -31.18 23.92
N LYS A 12 14.10 -30.08 23.45
CA LYS A 12 15.55 -30.06 23.24
C LYS A 12 16.29 -30.11 24.57
N MET A 13 15.80 -29.41 25.58
CA MET A 13 16.40 -29.42 26.92
C MET A 13 16.33 -30.81 27.54
N THR A 14 15.18 -31.50 27.47
CA THR A 14 15.04 -32.85 28.00
C THR A 14 15.97 -33.85 27.29
N ILE A 15 16.10 -33.77 25.97
CA ILE A 15 17.06 -34.60 25.22
C ILE A 15 18.49 -34.33 25.71
N LEU A 16 18.87 -33.07 25.89
CA LEU A 16 20.22 -32.69 26.35
C LEU A 16 20.48 -33.13 27.80
N THR A 17 19.49 -33.02 28.71
CA THR A 17 19.63 -33.47 30.10
C THR A 17 19.75 -34.98 30.19
N LEU A 18 18.92 -35.74 29.46
CA LEU A 18 19.00 -37.20 29.44
C LEU A 18 20.31 -37.70 28.82
N THR A 19 20.82 -37.00 27.80
CA THR A 19 22.14 -37.30 27.23
C THR A 19 23.25 -37.06 28.24
N LYS A 20 23.21 -35.93 28.99
CA LYS A 20 24.19 -35.63 30.05
C LYS A 20 24.14 -36.64 31.19
N ALA A 21 22.98 -37.23 31.47
CA ALA A 21 22.81 -38.30 32.45
C ALA A 21 23.28 -39.68 31.93
N GLY A 22 23.83 -39.77 30.72
CA GLY A 22 24.44 -40.98 30.18
C GLY A 22 23.46 -41.99 29.58
N LEU A 23 22.18 -41.61 29.36
CA LEU A 23 21.21 -42.51 28.72
C LEU A 23 21.52 -42.73 27.24
N SER A 24 21.22 -43.94 26.76
CA SER A 24 21.35 -44.28 25.35
C SER A 24 20.34 -43.50 24.49
N LEU A 25 20.68 -43.23 23.23
CA LEU A 25 19.77 -42.56 22.29
C LEU A 25 18.44 -43.29 22.10
N ARG A 26 18.41 -44.62 22.31
CA ARG A 26 17.18 -45.42 22.24
C ARG A 26 16.25 -45.13 23.43
N ALA A 27 16.80 -45.08 24.64
CA ALA A 27 16.03 -44.71 25.83
C ALA A 27 15.51 -43.27 25.75
N ILE A 28 16.29 -42.36 25.13
CA ILE A 28 15.85 -40.97 24.91
C ILE A 28 14.75 -40.87 23.86
N ASP A 29 14.82 -41.65 22.77
CA ASP A 29 13.75 -41.75 21.75
C ASP A 29 12.44 -42.20 22.40
N GLU A 30 12.48 -43.30 23.15
CA GLU A 30 11.31 -43.84 23.87
C GLU A 30 10.75 -42.84 24.90
N ALA A 31 11.61 -42.16 25.66
CA ALA A 31 11.19 -41.19 26.68
C ALA A 31 10.64 -39.88 26.11
N THR A 32 11.14 -39.44 24.96
CA THR A 32 10.73 -38.16 24.33
C THR A 32 9.72 -38.35 23.20
N ASN A 33 9.43 -39.59 22.81
CA ASN A 33 8.60 -39.98 21.68
C ASN A 33 9.04 -39.27 20.37
N ARG A 34 10.36 -39.15 20.17
CA ARG A 34 10.98 -38.47 19.01
C ARG A 34 12.01 -39.38 18.38
N SER A 35 11.97 -39.49 17.05
CA SER A 35 12.85 -40.38 16.30
C SER A 35 14.33 -40.25 16.69
N ARG A 36 15.02 -41.38 16.79
CA ARG A 36 16.46 -41.48 17.06
C ARG A 36 17.32 -40.49 16.28
N SER A 37 17.04 -40.30 14.99
CA SER A 37 17.77 -39.35 14.11
C SER A 37 17.59 -37.89 14.53
N THR A 38 16.44 -37.55 15.10
CA THR A 38 16.16 -36.23 15.66
C THR A 38 16.94 -36.02 16.95
N CYS A 39 16.89 -36.97 17.88
CA CYS A 39 17.64 -36.92 19.14
C CYS A 39 19.15 -36.81 18.88
N GLN A 40 19.68 -37.63 17.97
CA GLN A 40 21.07 -37.57 17.54
C GLN A 40 21.45 -36.19 16.99
N ARG A 41 20.58 -35.59 16.16
CA ARG A 41 20.81 -34.25 15.60
C ARG A 41 20.83 -33.17 16.68
N VAL A 42 20.01 -33.29 17.73
CA VAL A 42 20.04 -32.36 18.87
C VAL A 42 21.34 -32.46 19.64
N VAL A 43 21.84 -33.68 19.88
CA VAL A 43 23.10 -33.93 20.59
C VAL A 43 24.31 -33.44 19.80
N GLN A 44 24.33 -33.67 18.48
CA GLN A 44 25.46 -33.32 17.63
C GLN A 44 25.53 -31.84 17.23
N LEU A 45 24.40 -31.11 17.29
CA LEU A 45 24.40 -29.69 16.94
C LEU A 45 24.87 -28.84 18.13
N PRO A 46 25.92 -28.01 17.98
CA PRO A 46 26.34 -27.10 19.03
C PRO A 46 25.21 -26.11 19.34
N ALA A 47 25.03 -25.74 20.61
CA ALA A 47 23.94 -24.86 21.07
C ALA A 47 23.85 -23.51 20.31
N LYS A 48 24.95 -23.07 19.70
CA LYS A 48 25.05 -21.82 18.91
C LYS A 48 24.70 -21.99 17.41
N SER A 49 24.47 -23.20 16.92
CA SER A 49 24.12 -23.45 15.52
C SER A 49 22.67 -23.06 15.23
N LYS A 50 22.46 -21.84 14.70
CA LYS A 50 21.18 -21.45 14.12
C LYS A 50 20.91 -22.28 12.87
N ARG A 51 19.73 -22.88 12.77
CA ARG A 51 19.31 -23.50 11.50
C ARG A 51 19.30 -22.42 10.42
N PRO A 52 19.67 -22.76 9.17
CA PRO A 52 19.48 -21.83 8.06
C PRO A 52 18.02 -21.40 8.01
N SER A 53 17.76 -20.10 7.86
CA SER A 53 16.39 -19.63 7.77
C SER A 53 15.71 -20.30 6.58
N ARG A 54 14.42 -20.63 6.74
CA ARG A 54 13.60 -21.06 5.61
C ARG A 54 13.41 -19.86 4.69
N ARG A 55 14.36 -19.68 3.77
CA ARG A 55 14.25 -18.68 2.71
C ARG A 55 13.16 -19.16 1.77
N GLY A 56 12.10 -18.37 1.65
CA GLY A 56 11.10 -18.57 0.61
C GLY A 56 11.69 -18.36 -0.78
N SER A 57 10.85 -18.57 -1.80
CA SER A 57 11.24 -18.29 -3.18
C SER A 57 11.69 -16.82 -3.36
N PRO A 58 12.71 -16.55 -4.19
CA PRO A 58 13.12 -15.18 -4.50
C PRO A 58 11.95 -14.32 -4.98
N LYS A 59 11.99 -13.03 -4.63
CA LYS A 59 10.98 -12.08 -5.09
C LYS A 59 11.09 -11.92 -6.61
N LYS A 60 9.95 -11.94 -7.30
CA LYS A 60 9.86 -11.65 -8.76
C LYS A 60 10.24 -10.20 -9.11
N ILE A 61 10.13 -9.29 -8.14
CA ILE A 61 10.50 -7.88 -8.29
C ILE A 61 11.78 -7.67 -7.50
N ASP A 62 12.85 -7.32 -8.20
CA ASP A 62 14.11 -6.89 -7.60
C ASP A 62 13.97 -5.50 -6.95
N GLU A 63 14.87 -5.17 -6.03
CA GLU A 63 14.86 -3.92 -5.28
C GLU A 63 15.05 -2.71 -6.20
N LYS A 64 15.88 -2.81 -7.24
CA LYS A 64 16.04 -1.73 -8.25
C LYS A 64 14.73 -1.49 -9.00
N LEU A 65 14.05 -2.57 -9.37
CA LEU A 65 12.78 -2.50 -10.08
C LEU A 65 11.67 -1.94 -9.19
N GLN A 66 11.64 -2.35 -7.92
CA GLN A 66 10.73 -1.81 -6.91
C GLN A 66 10.87 -0.29 -6.79
N ARG A 67 12.11 0.22 -6.64
CA ARG A 67 12.37 1.67 -6.60
C ARG A 67 11.87 2.38 -7.87
N ARG A 68 12.05 1.76 -9.05
CA ARG A 68 11.57 2.31 -10.33
C ARG A 68 10.04 2.37 -10.39
N ILE A 69 9.35 1.32 -9.96
CA ILE A 69 7.88 1.27 -9.84
C ILE A 69 7.40 2.40 -8.93
N ILE A 70 7.96 2.50 -7.72
CA ILE A 70 7.58 3.51 -6.73
C ILE A 70 7.78 4.92 -7.30
N ARG A 71 8.89 5.19 -7.99
CA ARG A 71 9.16 6.49 -8.61
C ARG A 71 8.12 6.88 -9.66
N PHE A 72 7.71 5.94 -10.51
CA PHE A 72 6.68 6.22 -11.53
C PHE A 72 5.33 6.55 -10.90
N VAL A 73 4.96 5.85 -9.82
CA VAL A 73 3.68 6.08 -9.12
C VAL A 73 3.73 7.38 -8.31
N SER A 74 4.82 7.64 -7.58
CA SER A 74 5.05 8.87 -6.80
C SER A 74 4.97 10.14 -7.64
N THR A 75 5.29 10.05 -8.93
CA THR A 75 5.19 11.20 -9.85
C THR A 75 3.73 11.52 -10.25
N GLY A 76 2.73 10.79 -9.73
CA GLY A 76 1.30 11.07 -9.91
C GLY A 76 0.72 10.70 -11.29
N LYS A 77 1.56 10.34 -12.25
CA LYS A 77 1.13 10.18 -13.66
C LYS A 77 0.59 8.79 -14.02
N MET A 78 0.81 7.77 -13.19
CA MET A 78 0.56 6.37 -13.59
C MET A 78 -0.05 5.53 -12.47
N ASN A 79 -1.08 4.75 -12.81
CA ASN A 79 -1.64 3.73 -11.93
C ASN A 79 -0.83 2.42 -12.03
N ALA A 80 -1.08 1.45 -11.14
CA ALA A 80 -0.33 0.20 -11.11
C ALA A 80 -0.36 -0.58 -12.44
N ALA A 81 -1.48 -0.55 -13.16
CA ALA A 81 -1.63 -1.20 -14.46
C ALA A 81 -0.76 -0.52 -15.53
N LYS A 82 -0.86 0.81 -15.65
CA LYS A 82 -0.02 1.61 -16.56
C LYS A 82 1.47 1.46 -16.26
N VAL A 83 1.85 1.32 -14.99
CA VAL A 83 3.24 1.06 -14.61
C VAL A 83 3.67 -0.34 -15.03
N LYS A 84 2.82 -1.35 -14.86
CA LYS A 84 3.08 -2.71 -15.36
C LYS A 84 3.32 -2.70 -16.87
N ASP A 85 2.45 -2.04 -17.63
CA ASP A 85 2.53 -1.99 -19.09
C ASP A 85 3.76 -1.21 -19.56
N LYS A 86 4.04 -0.05 -18.96
CA LYS A 86 5.20 0.78 -19.30
C LYS A 86 6.54 0.10 -18.99
N LEU A 87 6.60 -0.66 -17.90
CA LEU A 87 7.79 -1.43 -17.54
C LEU A 87 7.80 -2.83 -18.15
N GLN A 88 6.77 -3.18 -18.94
CA GLN A 88 6.60 -4.49 -19.58
C GLN A 88 6.81 -5.66 -18.61
N LEU A 89 6.22 -5.54 -17.41
CA LEU A 89 6.44 -6.52 -16.34
C LEU A 89 5.65 -7.79 -16.59
N THR A 90 6.35 -8.92 -16.54
CA THR A 90 5.76 -10.27 -16.63
C THR A 90 4.99 -10.68 -15.37
N CYS A 91 5.16 -9.96 -14.25
CA CYS A 91 4.49 -10.26 -13.00
C CYS A 91 3.02 -9.82 -12.98
N SER A 92 2.22 -10.42 -12.09
CA SER A 92 0.81 -10.04 -11.92
C SER A 92 0.65 -8.60 -11.39
N LEU A 93 -0.49 -7.99 -11.71
CA LEU A 93 -0.85 -6.65 -11.20
C LEU A 93 -0.81 -6.58 -9.68
N SER A 94 -1.29 -7.62 -8.99
CA SER A 94 -1.26 -7.72 -7.53
C SER A 94 0.16 -7.67 -6.96
N THR A 95 1.16 -8.17 -7.70
CA THR A 95 2.56 -8.10 -7.29
C THR A 95 3.10 -6.66 -7.37
N VAL A 96 2.74 -5.93 -8.42
CA VAL A 96 3.04 -4.50 -8.56
C VAL A 96 2.36 -3.69 -7.46
N GLN A 97 1.08 -3.95 -7.18
CA GLN A 97 0.35 -3.28 -6.10
C GLN A 97 0.94 -3.58 -4.72
N ARG A 98 1.44 -4.79 -4.46
CA ARG A 98 2.17 -5.12 -3.22
C ARG A 98 3.48 -4.35 -3.13
N ALA A 99 4.21 -4.22 -4.23
CA ALA A 99 5.43 -3.41 -4.28
C ALA A 99 5.13 -1.93 -4.00
N ILE A 100 4.01 -1.39 -4.50
CA ILE A 100 3.56 -0.03 -4.20
C ILE A 100 3.18 0.12 -2.72
N ARG A 101 2.40 -0.83 -2.18
CA ARG A 101 1.98 -0.85 -0.77
C ARG A 101 3.09 -1.12 0.24
N SER A 102 4.28 -1.50 -0.23
CA SER A 102 5.43 -1.73 0.66
C SER A 102 5.95 -0.46 1.34
N VAL A 103 5.49 0.70 0.87
CA VAL A 103 5.90 2.01 1.33
C VAL A 103 4.74 2.70 2.05
N ASP A 104 5.04 3.37 3.15
CA ASP A 104 4.09 4.00 4.07
C ASP A 104 3.53 5.35 3.56
N TRP A 105 4.36 6.12 2.87
CA TRP A 105 4.01 7.46 2.37
C TRP A 105 3.22 7.46 1.05
N LEU A 106 2.98 6.30 0.43
CA LEU A 106 2.22 6.21 -0.81
C LEU A 106 0.83 5.62 -0.54
N LYS A 107 -0.19 6.47 -0.57
CA LYS A 107 -1.55 6.09 -0.16
C LYS A 107 -2.51 6.09 -1.33
N TYR A 108 -3.36 5.07 -1.42
CA TYR A 108 -4.45 5.04 -2.38
C TYR A 108 -5.66 5.77 -1.79
N LYS A 109 -5.96 6.97 -2.29
CA LYS A 109 -7.04 7.82 -1.78
C LYS A 109 -7.79 8.50 -2.91
N LYS A 110 -8.98 9.00 -2.58
CA LYS A 110 -9.80 9.81 -3.50
C LYS A 110 -9.05 11.09 -3.82
N CYS A 111 -8.98 11.46 -5.10
CA CYS A 111 -8.45 12.76 -5.50
C CYS A 111 -9.45 13.85 -5.11
N SER A 112 -8.98 14.88 -4.40
CA SER A 112 -9.74 16.10 -4.20
C SER A 112 -10.07 16.70 -5.56
N ALA A 113 -11.29 17.24 -5.72
CA ALA A 113 -11.73 17.85 -6.97
C ALA A 113 -12.03 19.32 -6.70
N ALA A 114 -11.44 20.22 -7.49
CA ALA A 114 -11.73 21.64 -7.45
C ALA A 114 -11.69 22.22 -8.87
N PRO A 115 -12.40 23.33 -9.11
CA PRO A 115 -12.28 24.08 -10.35
C PRO A 115 -10.87 24.69 -10.45
N MET A 116 -10.35 24.73 -11.68
CA MET A 116 -9.07 25.39 -11.94
C MET A 116 -9.21 26.91 -11.80
N LEU A 117 -8.51 27.49 -10.83
CA LEU A 117 -8.48 28.93 -10.62
C LEU A 117 -7.27 29.54 -11.35
N ALA A 118 -7.52 30.09 -12.53
CA ALA A 118 -6.56 30.97 -13.20
C ALA A 118 -6.33 32.24 -12.37
N LYS A 119 -5.20 32.92 -12.61
CA LYS A 119 -4.83 34.17 -11.91
C LYS A 119 -5.98 35.19 -11.92
N ARG A 120 -6.56 35.44 -13.10
CA ARG A 120 -7.73 36.30 -13.28
C ARG A 120 -8.95 35.90 -12.42
N HIS A 121 -9.19 34.60 -12.23
CA HIS A 121 -10.32 34.13 -11.41
C HIS A 121 -10.07 34.43 -9.93
N LYS A 122 -8.80 34.33 -9.48
CA LYS A 122 -8.44 34.66 -8.10
C LYS A 122 -8.58 36.16 -7.85
N GLU A 123 -8.08 36.98 -8.77
CA GLU A 123 -8.18 38.45 -8.70
C GLU A 123 -9.65 38.90 -8.68
N ALA A 124 -10.48 38.41 -9.61
CA ALA A 124 -11.91 38.75 -9.63
C ALA A 124 -12.64 38.32 -8.36
N ARG A 125 -12.32 37.14 -7.81
CA ARG A 125 -12.91 36.67 -6.55
C ARG A 125 -12.53 37.55 -5.36
N VAL A 126 -11.27 37.98 -5.28
CA VAL A 126 -10.81 38.88 -4.21
C VAL A 126 -11.48 40.24 -4.34
N GLN A 127 -11.52 40.82 -5.53
CA GLN A 127 -12.20 42.10 -5.77
C GLN A 127 -13.68 42.03 -5.39
N TRP A 128 -14.38 40.97 -5.81
CA TRP A 128 -15.78 40.77 -5.45
C TRP A 128 -15.94 40.62 -3.93
N ALA A 129 -15.13 39.79 -3.27
CA ALA A 129 -15.19 39.61 -1.81
C ALA A 129 -14.93 40.91 -1.06
N SER A 130 -13.97 41.73 -1.50
CA SER A 130 -13.69 43.05 -0.90
C SER A 130 -14.85 44.01 -1.08
N ALA A 131 -15.51 44.02 -2.25
CA ALA A 131 -16.68 44.86 -2.48
C ALA A 131 -17.88 44.44 -1.61
N MET A 132 -18.14 43.12 -1.52
CA MET A 132 -19.26 42.59 -0.72
C MET A 132 -19.01 42.74 0.80
N ALA A 133 -17.75 42.71 1.25
CA ALA A 133 -17.42 42.92 2.67
C ALA A 133 -17.74 44.32 3.18
N LEU A 134 -17.93 45.29 2.29
CA LEU A 134 -18.33 46.66 2.62
C LEU A 134 -19.85 46.85 2.66
N MET A 135 -20.63 45.83 2.27
CA MET A 135 -22.09 45.91 2.27
C MET A 135 -22.66 45.83 3.68
N ASP A 136 -23.66 46.67 3.95
CA ASP A 136 -24.34 46.70 5.25
C ASP A 136 -25.44 45.62 5.34
N ASN A 137 -25.87 45.31 6.55
CA ASN A 137 -26.85 44.25 6.84
C ASN A 137 -28.16 44.43 6.05
N TYR A 138 -28.62 45.67 5.87
CA TYR A 138 -29.81 45.97 5.08
C TYR A 138 -29.67 45.56 3.60
N GLU A 139 -28.50 45.78 3.02
CA GLU A 139 -28.24 45.43 1.62
C GLU A 139 -28.19 43.91 1.46
N TRP A 140 -27.59 43.19 2.41
CA TRP A 140 -27.57 41.73 2.44
C TRP A 140 -28.98 41.12 2.54
N CYS A 141 -29.91 41.74 3.28
CA CYS A 141 -31.29 41.28 3.38
C CYS A 141 -32.05 41.31 2.04
N ASN A 142 -31.58 42.10 1.07
CA ASN A 142 -32.20 42.20 -0.26
C ASN A 142 -31.57 41.25 -1.29
N VAL A 143 -30.53 40.48 -0.92
CA VAL A 143 -29.85 39.55 -1.83
C VAL A 143 -30.46 38.16 -1.71
N VAL A 144 -30.90 37.61 -2.85
CA VAL A 144 -31.35 36.22 -2.96
C VAL A 144 -30.35 35.45 -3.82
N PHE A 145 -29.80 34.36 -3.28
CA PHE A 145 -28.94 33.44 -4.02
C PHE A 145 -29.75 32.28 -4.60
N SER A 146 -29.52 31.98 -5.88
CA SER A 146 -29.97 30.76 -6.55
C SER A 146 -28.80 30.03 -7.18
N ASP A 147 -28.84 28.70 -7.19
CA ASP A 147 -27.86 27.84 -7.86
C ASP A 147 -28.59 26.66 -8.52
N GLU A 148 -28.04 26.18 -9.63
CA GLU A 148 -28.59 25.05 -10.38
C GLU A 148 -27.74 23.81 -10.12
N LYS A 149 -28.35 22.79 -9.52
CA LYS A 149 -27.71 21.49 -9.29
C LYS A 149 -28.27 20.44 -10.24
N LYS A 150 -27.38 19.78 -10.99
CA LYS A 150 -27.71 18.58 -11.76
C LYS A 150 -27.74 17.34 -10.84
N TRP A 151 -28.82 16.56 -10.90
CA TRP A 151 -28.96 15.28 -10.21
C TRP A 151 -28.83 14.15 -11.25
N ASP A 152 -27.64 13.56 -11.35
CA ASP A 152 -27.40 12.43 -12.24
C ASP A 152 -27.79 11.11 -11.55
N LEU A 153 -28.61 10.29 -12.21
CA LEU A 153 -29.04 8.97 -11.71
C LEU A 153 -27.94 7.90 -11.84
N ASP A 154 -26.90 8.16 -12.66
CA ASP A 154 -25.80 7.23 -12.95
C ASP A 154 -24.69 7.20 -11.87
N GLY A 155 -24.92 7.89 -10.74
CA GLY A 155 -24.01 7.92 -9.60
C GLY A 155 -23.03 9.10 -9.60
N PRO A 156 -22.29 9.27 -8.49
CA PRO A 156 -21.52 10.48 -8.24
C PRO A 156 -20.38 10.69 -9.26
N ASP A 157 -20.51 11.75 -10.06
CA ASP A 157 -19.45 12.26 -10.91
C ASP A 157 -18.27 12.77 -10.06
N GLY A 158 -17.10 12.15 -10.20
CA GLY A 158 -15.88 12.50 -9.45
C GLY A 158 -15.27 11.41 -8.56
N MET A 159 -15.66 10.15 -8.72
CA MET A 159 -15.08 9.03 -7.97
C MET A 159 -13.73 8.56 -8.56
N ARG A 160 -12.73 9.44 -8.61
CA ARG A 160 -11.37 9.09 -9.07
C ARG A 160 -10.47 8.81 -7.87
N TYR A 161 -9.94 7.59 -7.80
CA TYR A 161 -8.92 7.20 -6.84
C TYR A 161 -7.57 7.07 -7.51
N SER A 162 -6.53 7.55 -6.83
CA SER A 162 -5.15 7.42 -7.28
C SER A 162 -4.21 7.17 -6.12
N TRP A 163 -2.99 6.76 -6.46
CA TRP A 163 -1.89 6.69 -5.50
C TRP A 163 -1.30 8.10 -5.36
N ILE A 164 -1.38 8.64 -4.15
CA ILE A 164 -0.89 9.98 -3.82
C ILE A 164 0.33 9.83 -2.89
N ASP A 165 1.43 10.47 -3.29
CA ASP A 165 2.61 10.62 -2.44
C ASP A 165 2.32 11.69 -1.39
N THR A 166 2.28 11.30 -0.11
CA THR A 166 1.93 12.21 0.98
C THR A 166 3.00 13.27 1.27
N ARG A 167 4.17 13.16 0.63
CA ARG A 167 5.26 14.14 0.78
C ARG A 167 5.19 15.27 -0.24
N ARG A 168 4.26 15.17 -1.22
CA ARG A 168 4.04 16.18 -2.25
C ARG A 168 2.71 16.87 -1.98
N ASP A 169 2.62 18.11 -2.44
CA ASP A 169 1.34 18.82 -2.45
C ASP A 169 0.31 18.05 -3.26
N GLU A 170 -0.91 17.99 -2.73
CA GLU A 170 -1.99 17.27 -3.39
C GLU A 170 -2.34 17.95 -4.71
N GLU A 171 -2.10 17.25 -5.82
CA GLU A 171 -2.64 17.68 -7.10
C GLU A 171 -4.17 17.52 -7.07
N VAL A 172 -4.84 18.66 -7.13
CA VAL A 172 -6.29 18.70 -7.21
C VAL A 172 -6.73 18.27 -8.60
N ASN A 173 -7.66 17.32 -8.66
CA ASN A 173 -8.27 16.91 -9.91
C ASN A 173 -9.09 18.07 -10.48
N MET A 174 -8.67 18.57 -11.64
CA MET A 174 -9.36 19.65 -12.34
C MET A 174 -10.74 19.17 -12.80
N ARG A 175 -11.79 19.69 -12.17
CA ARG A 175 -13.18 19.44 -12.60
C ARG A 175 -13.57 20.48 -13.64
N ARG A 176 -14.04 20.04 -14.81
CA ARG A 176 -14.72 20.91 -15.79
C ARG A 176 -16.21 20.83 -15.50
N HIS A 177 -16.85 21.99 -15.36
CA HIS A 177 -18.30 22.09 -15.11
C HIS A 177 -19.14 21.77 -16.36
N SER A 178 -18.53 21.78 -17.55
CA SER A 178 -19.23 21.60 -18.83
C SER A 178 -18.61 20.50 -19.68
N GLY A 179 -19.39 19.44 -19.93
CA GLY A 179 -19.08 18.40 -20.90
C GLY A 179 -19.48 18.83 -22.31
N VAL A 180 -18.64 19.64 -22.97
CA VAL A 180 -18.82 19.84 -24.43
C VAL A 180 -18.28 18.60 -25.13
N ARG A 181 -19.21 17.72 -25.52
CA ARG A 181 -18.96 16.61 -26.44
C ARG A 181 -18.61 17.25 -27.79
N LYS A 182 -17.32 17.35 -28.14
CA LYS A 182 -16.94 17.69 -29.52
C LYS A 182 -17.51 16.59 -30.41
N ARG A 183 -18.58 16.89 -31.15
CA ARG A 183 -18.98 16.10 -32.31
C ARG A 183 -17.77 16.11 -33.25
N LYS A 184 -17.24 14.93 -33.56
CA LYS A 184 -16.30 14.79 -34.68
C LYS A 184 -17.09 15.15 -35.93
N SER A 185 -16.67 16.21 -36.61
CA SER A 185 -16.96 16.46 -38.03
C SER A 185 -16.27 15.41 -38.88
#